data_AF-J2EZQ3-F1
#
_entry.id   AF-J2EZQ3-F1
#
_cell.length_a   1.000
_cell.length_b   1.000
_cell.length_c   1.000
_cell.angle_alpha   90.00
_cell.angle_beta   90.00
_cell.angle_gamma   90.00
#
_symmetry.space_group_name_H-M   'P 1'
#
loop_
_entity.id
_entity.type
_entity.pdbx_description
1 polymer ?
#
loop_
_entity_poly.entity_id
_entity_poly.type
_entity_poly.pdbx_seq_one_letter_code
_entity_poly.pdbx_strand_id
1 'polypeptide(L)'
;MMHSTELSLGFKGERTYIQGADILCATMQSIMDRAPDARIEKLDFKIGRMTSHLLSCHWWPRSAPQTPGGNDIASFTFHLDGVEHEGRLIQAEGLAETRRAYDESLVNSNSHYSPAKHSISLTNMPANFSSIEVLISLNKALHLKELCLPSAHQWVFCRWESPEWPLSHELGGVELTIEQTLGTRLTRTRIELGSEQIGTIYFSALNVD
;
A
#
# COMPACT_ATOMS: atom_id res chain seq x y z
N MET A 1 -2.22 19.32 16.78
CA MET A 1 -3.63 18.98 17.08
C MET A 1 -3.89 17.59 16.50
N MET A 2 -4.78 16.78 17.09
CA MET A 2 -5.18 15.50 16.50
C MET A 2 -6.20 15.72 15.40
N HIS A 3 -5.99 15.11 14.24
CA HIS A 3 -6.89 15.12 13.09
C HIS A 3 -7.63 13.78 13.01
N SER A 4 -8.90 13.81 12.58
CA SER A 4 -9.76 12.63 12.44
C SER A 4 -10.63 12.75 11.20
N THR A 5 -10.66 11.73 10.36
CA THR A 5 -11.48 11.69 9.13
C THR A 5 -11.93 10.26 8.84
N GLU A 6 -13.19 10.06 8.48
CA GLU A 6 -13.66 8.77 7.97
C GLU A 6 -13.18 8.54 6.53
N LEU A 7 -12.73 7.33 6.23
CA LEU A 7 -12.21 6.98 4.91
C LEU A 7 -13.33 6.40 4.03
N SER A 8 -13.42 6.90 2.79
CA SER A 8 -14.28 6.32 1.76
C SER A 8 -13.59 5.09 1.17
N LEU A 9 -14.10 3.90 1.49
CA LEU A 9 -13.52 2.62 1.11
C LEU A 9 -14.59 1.68 0.52
N GLY A 10 -14.13 0.76 -0.33
CA GLY A 10 -14.99 -0.21 -1.01
C GLY A 10 -14.25 -1.50 -1.34
N PHE A 11 -14.99 -2.52 -1.75
CA PHE A 11 -14.44 -3.78 -2.23
C PHE A 11 -13.99 -3.68 -3.69
N LYS A 12 -13.02 -4.54 -4.06
CA LYS A 12 -12.50 -4.65 -5.43
C LYS A 12 -12.63 -6.05 -6.01
N GLY A 13 -13.22 -6.14 -7.20
CA GLY A 13 -13.49 -7.42 -7.87
C GLY A 13 -14.36 -8.30 -6.99
N GLU A 14 -13.97 -9.55 -6.76
CA GLU A 14 -14.70 -10.51 -5.91
C GLU A 14 -14.23 -10.54 -4.44
N ARG A 15 -13.32 -9.64 -4.03
CA ARG A 15 -12.78 -9.65 -2.66
C ARG A 15 -13.85 -9.29 -1.62
N THR A 16 -13.72 -9.89 -0.44
CA THR A 16 -14.58 -9.65 0.74
C THR A 16 -13.90 -8.78 1.80
N TYR A 17 -12.71 -8.26 1.49
CA TYR A 17 -11.93 -7.35 2.33
C TYR A 17 -11.50 -6.13 1.52
N ILE A 18 -11.24 -5.03 2.23
CA ILE A 18 -10.72 -3.79 1.64
C ILE A 18 -9.25 -3.99 1.30
N GLN A 19 -8.86 -3.70 0.05
CA GLN A 19 -7.47 -3.86 -0.35
C GLN A 19 -6.59 -2.80 0.32
N GLY A 20 -5.41 -3.22 0.79
CA GLY A 20 -4.48 -2.29 1.44
C GLY A 20 -3.99 -1.15 0.54
N ALA A 21 -4.01 -1.33 -0.79
CA ALA A 21 -3.79 -0.25 -1.76
C ALA A 21 -4.78 0.92 -1.56
N ASP A 22 -6.07 0.60 -1.38
CA ASP A 22 -7.13 1.59 -1.17
C ASP A 22 -7.00 2.25 0.19
N ILE A 23 -6.69 1.44 1.21
CA ILE A 23 -6.47 1.93 2.57
C ILE A 23 -5.34 2.98 2.57
N LEU A 24 -4.20 2.67 1.93
CA LEU A 24 -3.10 3.61 1.79
C LEU A 24 -3.51 4.86 1.01
N CYS A 25 -4.08 4.71 -0.19
CA CYS A 25 -4.45 5.84 -1.04
C CYS A 25 -5.47 6.77 -0.36
N ALA A 26 -6.53 6.21 0.25
CA ALA A 26 -7.55 6.98 0.95
C ALA A 26 -6.97 7.69 2.19
N THR A 27 -6.05 7.04 2.91
CA THR A 27 -5.36 7.67 4.04
C THR A 27 -4.56 8.87 3.57
N MET A 28 -3.73 8.71 2.55
CA MET A 28 -2.89 9.80 2.07
C MET A 28 -3.71 10.92 1.45
N GLN A 29 -4.79 10.60 0.73
CA GLN A 29 -5.73 11.60 0.23
C GLN A 29 -6.35 12.40 1.40
N SER A 30 -6.76 11.75 2.49
CA SER A 30 -7.33 12.44 3.66
C SER A 30 -6.33 13.39 4.35
N ILE A 31 -5.03 13.10 4.27
CA ILE A 31 -3.96 13.97 4.77
C ILE A 31 -3.78 15.16 3.82
N MET A 32 -3.70 14.90 2.51
CA MET A 32 -3.55 15.93 1.47
C MET A 32 -4.76 16.87 1.42
N ASP A 33 -5.99 16.39 1.61
CA ASP A 33 -7.19 17.23 1.67
C ASP A 33 -7.14 18.25 2.83
N ARG A 34 -6.40 17.94 3.89
CA ARG A 34 -6.19 18.83 5.05
C ARG A 34 -4.97 19.73 4.91
N ALA A 35 -4.00 19.33 4.10
CA ALA A 35 -2.74 20.01 3.88
C ALA A 35 -2.32 19.92 2.40
N PRO A 36 -3.05 20.59 1.49
CA PRO A 36 -2.93 20.38 0.04
C PRO A 36 -1.59 20.81 -0.54
N ASP A 37 -0.96 21.81 0.08
CA ASP A 37 0.33 22.37 -0.38
C ASP A 37 1.53 21.80 0.40
N ALA A 38 1.28 20.92 1.37
CA ALA A 38 2.33 20.41 2.24
C ALA A 38 3.08 19.25 1.58
N ARG A 39 4.40 19.22 1.79
CA ARG A 39 5.24 18.12 1.32
C ARG A 39 5.17 16.96 2.31
N ILE A 40 4.84 15.77 1.79
CA ILE A 40 4.85 14.53 2.56
C ILE A 40 6.12 13.75 2.25
N GLU A 41 6.90 13.45 3.30
CA GLU A 41 8.17 12.73 3.18
C GLU A 41 8.25 11.58 4.19
N LYS A 42 9.19 10.65 3.97
CA LYS A 42 9.53 9.54 4.88
C LYS A 42 8.31 8.77 5.36
N LEU A 43 7.43 8.44 4.42
CA LEU A 43 6.22 7.69 4.69
C LEU A 43 6.59 6.24 5.03
N ASP A 44 6.11 5.76 6.16
CA ASP A 44 6.12 4.34 6.54
C ASP A 44 4.69 3.97 6.96
N PHE A 45 4.04 3.12 6.18
CA PHE A 45 2.64 2.75 6.34
C PHE A 45 2.53 1.23 6.51
N LYS A 46 1.96 0.78 7.63
CA LYS A 46 1.90 -0.63 8.05
C LYS A 46 0.46 -1.06 8.27
N ILE A 47 0.03 -2.15 7.64
CA ILE A 47 -1.27 -2.79 7.83
C ILE A 47 -1.07 -4.04 8.67
N GLY A 48 -1.68 -4.07 9.85
CA GLY A 48 -1.58 -5.19 10.78
C GLY A 48 -2.55 -6.33 10.47
N ARG A 49 -3.71 -6.03 9.88
CA ARG A 49 -4.74 -7.03 9.56
C ARG A 49 -5.67 -6.59 8.43
N MET A 50 -6.26 -7.59 7.77
CA MET A 50 -7.32 -7.39 6.77
C MET A 50 -8.63 -7.02 7.47
N THR A 51 -9.49 -6.27 6.78
CA THR A 51 -10.78 -5.81 7.31
C THR A 51 -11.80 -5.61 6.20
N SER A 52 -13.08 -5.78 6.53
CA SER A 52 -14.23 -5.38 5.73
C SER A 52 -14.94 -4.16 6.32
N HIS A 53 -14.52 -3.69 7.49
CA HIS A 53 -15.11 -2.53 8.17
C HIS A 53 -14.60 -1.21 7.59
N LEU A 54 -15.46 -0.19 7.66
CA LEU A 54 -15.05 1.20 7.42
C LEU A 54 -13.97 1.62 8.41
N LEU A 55 -13.16 2.60 8.04
CA LEU A 55 -12.00 3.03 8.80
C LEU A 55 -12.02 4.53 9.08
N SER A 56 -11.63 4.90 10.29
CA SER A 56 -11.35 6.27 10.67
C SER A 56 -9.84 6.48 10.74
N CYS A 57 -9.37 7.48 10.01
CA CYS A 57 -7.98 7.92 9.99
C CYS A 57 -7.75 8.96 11.07
N HIS A 58 -6.82 8.68 11.98
CA HIS A 58 -6.38 9.59 13.02
C HIS A 58 -4.89 9.86 12.88
N TRP A 59 -4.47 11.12 12.95
CA TRP A 59 -3.04 11.46 12.95
C TRP A 59 -2.76 12.75 13.73
N TRP A 60 -1.54 12.86 14.25
CA TRP A 60 -1.11 13.97 15.10
C TRP A 60 0.41 14.15 15.03
N PRO A 61 0.95 15.35 15.37
CA PRO A 61 2.39 15.53 15.50
C PRO A 61 2.95 14.60 16.58
N ARG A 62 4.05 13.92 16.30
CA ARG A 62 4.64 12.92 17.22
C ARG A 62 5.03 13.50 18.59
N SER A 63 5.28 14.81 18.64
CA SER A 63 5.56 15.54 19.89
C SER A 63 4.34 15.74 20.79
N ALA A 64 3.12 15.44 20.32
CA ALA A 64 1.91 15.60 21.11
C ALA A 64 1.70 14.42 22.08
N PRO A 65 1.26 14.66 23.33
CA PRO A 65 1.10 13.62 24.35
C PRO A 65 -0.14 12.73 24.16
N GLN A 66 -0.70 12.65 22.96
CA GLN A 66 -1.95 11.93 22.70
C GLN A 66 -1.70 10.73 21.81
N THR A 67 -2.22 9.57 22.21
CA THR A 67 -2.34 8.40 21.36
C THR A 67 -3.78 7.91 21.49
N PRO A 68 -4.55 7.81 20.40
CA PRO A 68 -5.87 7.20 20.43
C PRO A 68 -5.76 5.77 20.97
N GLY A 69 -6.60 5.45 21.95
CA GLY A 69 -6.82 4.06 22.36
C GLY A 69 -7.65 3.31 21.30
N GLY A 70 -7.45 2.00 21.18
CA GLY A 70 -8.22 1.15 20.26
C GLY A 70 -7.38 0.08 19.58
N ASN A 71 -8.05 -0.85 18.89
CA ASN A 71 -7.41 -1.88 18.07
C ASN A 71 -7.16 -1.32 16.66
N ASP A 72 -5.92 -0.95 16.39
CA ASP A 72 -5.49 -0.44 15.10
C ASP A 72 -5.57 -1.51 13.99
N ILE A 73 -6.05 -1.10 12.83
CA ILE A 73 -5.98 -1.89 11.59
C ILE A 73 -4.65 -1.63 10.89
N ALA A 74 -4.24 -0.36 10.90
CA ALA A 74 -2.99 0.11 10.32
C ALA A 74 -2.39 1.24 11.18
N SER A 75 -1.07 1.38 11.10
CA SER A 75 -0.32 2.48 11.69
C SER A 75 0.60 3.08 10.65
N PHE A 76 0.89 4.38 10.78
CA PHE A 76 1.76 5.05 9.84
C PHE A 76 2.52 6.21 10.49
N THR A 77 3.67 6.52 9.92
CA THR A 77 4.47 7.70 10.24
C THR A 77 4.84 8.42 8.97
N PHE A 78 4.95 9.74 9.03
CA PHE A 78 5.32 10.57 7.90
C PHE A 78 5.84 11.92 8.41
N HIS A 79 6.54 12.64 7.54
CA HIS A 79 6.88 14.04 7.75
C HIS A 79 5.94 14.90 6.92
N LEU A 80 5.40 15.96 7.52
CA LEU A 80 4.61 16.99 6.85
C LEU A 80 5.35 18.31 7.04
N ASP A 81 5.91 18.85 5.95
CA ASP A 81 6.77 20.05 5.97
C ASP A 81 7.87 19.97 7.06
N GLY A 82 8.53 18.82 7.13
CA GLY A 82 9.60 18.53 8.09
C GLY A 82 9.15 18.14 9.50
N VAL A 83 7.87 18.33 9.86
CA VAL A 83 7.33 17.92 11.17
C VAL A 83 6.93 16.45 11.12
N GLU A 84 7.46 15.65 12.03
CA GLU A 84 7.12 14.24 12.14
C GLU A 84 5.73 14.05 12.75
N HIS A 85 4.92 13.23 12.10
CA HIS A 85 3.59 12.85 12.49
C HIS A 85 3.49 11.33 12.60
N GLU A 86 2.62 10.89 13.49
CA GLU A 86 2.19 9.50 13.58
C GLU A 86 0.67 9.43 13.41
N GLY A 87 0.19 8.29 12.93
CA GLY A 87 -1.22 8.07 12.72
C GLY A 87 -1.61 6.61 12.81
N ARG A 88 -2.92 6.40 12.96
CA ARG A 88 -3.56 5.10 13.12
C ARG A 88 -4.87 5.08 12.36
N LEU A 89 -5.17 3.93 11.78
CA LEU A 89 -6.49 3.62 11.26
C LEU A 89 -7.22 2.72 12.25
N ILE A 90 -8.37 3.19 12.71
CA ILE A 90 -9.21 2.48 13.67
C ILE A 90 -10.48 2.05 12.94
N GLN A 91 -10.99 0.89 13.32
CA GLN A 91 -12.27 0.40 12.83
C GLN A 91 -13.39 1.39 13.20
N ALA A 92 -14.11 1.87 12.19
CA ALA A 92 -15.32 2.67 12.33
C ALA A 92 -16.57 1.78 12.36
N GLU A 93 -17.72 2.38 12.62
CA GLU A 93 -19.00 1.68 12.55
C GLU A 93 -19.35 1.32 11.09
N GLY A 94 -19.93 0.14 10.88
CA GLY A 94 -20.37 -0.32 9.56
C GLY A 94 -19.35 -1.15 8.79
N LEU A 95 -19.78 -1.61 7.63
CA LEU A 95 -19.00 -2.39 6.65
C LEU A 95 -18.90 -1.61 5.35
N ALA A 96 -17.83 -1.86 4.59
CA ALA A 96 -17.80 -1.43 3.20
C ALA A 96 -18.91 -2.15 2.43
N GLU A 97 -19.72 -1.40 1.67
CA GLU A 97 -20.81 -1.96 0.85
C GLU A 97 -20.59 -1.72 -0.64
N THR A 98 -19.82 -0.69 -0.98
CA THR A 98 -19.53 -0.36 -2.37
C THR A 98 -18.55 -1.38 -2.97
N ARG A 99 -18.73 -1.68 -4.26
CA ARG A 99 -17.85 -2.58 -5.01
C ARG A 99 -17.52 -1.95 -6.35
N ARG A 100 -16.24 -1.99 -6.73
CA ARG A 100 -15.80 -1.60 -8.08
C ARG A 100 -15.14 -2.75 -8.80
N ALA A 101 -15.29 -2.76 -10.12
CA ALA A 101 -14.58 -3.68 -10.99
C ALA A 101 -13.06 -3.47 -10.82
N TYR A 102 -12.32 -4.58 -10.79
CA TYR A 102 -10.87 -4.55 -10.68
C TYR A 102 -10.29 -5.76 -11.40
N ASP A 103 -9.67 -5.51 -12.56
CA ASP A 103 -9.06 -6.55 -13.37
C ASP A 103 -7.53 -6.49 -13.26
N GLU A 104 -6.99 -7.27 -12.33
CA GLU A 104 -5.56 -7.38 -12.08
C GLU A 104 -4.79 -7.92 -13.32
N SER A 105 -5.47 -8.59 -14.26
CA SER A 105 -4.83 -9.09 -15.48
C SER A 105 -4.36 -7.97 -16.40
N LEU A 106 -4.97 -6.78 -16.32
CA LEU A 106 -4.57 -5.62 -17.11
C LEU A 106 -3.16 -5.14 -16.70
N VAL A 107 -2.83 -5.15 -15.41
CA VAL A 107 -1.47 -4.84 -14.93
C VAL A 107 -0.49 -5.90 -15.42
N ASN A 108 -0.85 -7.18 -15.31
CA ASN A 108 0.00 -8.30 -15.72
C ASN A 108 0.29 -8.30 -17.23
N SER A 109 -0.68 -7.91 -18.06
CA SER A 109 -0.48 -7.81 -19.51
C SER A 109 0.46 -6.68 -19.93
N ASN A 110 0.67 -5.69 -19.04
CA ASN A 110 1.56 -4.56 -19.25
C ASN A 110 2.88 -4.68 -18.50
N SER A 111 3.25 -5.89 -18.05
CA SER A 111 4.49 -6.13 -17.32
C SER A 111 5.42 -7.10 -18.03
N HIS A 112 6.71 -6.99 -17.73
CA HIS A 112 7.75 -7.86 -18.26
C HIS A 112 8.56 -8.44 -17.11
N TYR A 113 8.54 -9.77 -16.98
CA TYR A 113 9.36 -10.49 -16.01
C TYR A 113 10.68 -10.90 -16.64
N SER A 114 11.79 -10.61 -15.95
CA SER A 114 13.15 -10.97 -16.35
C SER A 114 13.71 -12.04 -15.43
N PRO A 115 13.78 -13.31 -15.87
CA PRO A 115 14.39 -14.38 -15.07
C PRO A 115 15.86 -14.12 -14.75
N ALA A 116 16.60 -13.47 -15.67
CA ALA A 116 18.02 -13.19 -15.48
C ALA A 116 18.29 -12.16 -14.37
N LYS A 117 17.34 -11.24 -14.15
CA LYS A 117 17.44 -10.20 -13.11
C LYS A 117 16.65 -10.53 -11.84
N HIS A 118 15.81 -11.56 -11.87
CA HIS A 118 14.80 -11.82 -10.82
C HIS A 118 13.95 -10.58 -10.52
N SER A 119 13.57 -9.85 -11.59
CA SER A 119 12.83 -8.60 -11.51
C SER A 119 11.61 -8.61 -12.42
N ILE A 120 10.66 -7.73 -12.13
CA ILE A 120 9.53 -7.44 -13.02
C ILE A 120 9.49 -5.94 -13.28
N SER A 121 9.19 -5.54 -14.51
CA SER A 121 9.05 -4.14 -14.88
C SER A 121 7.67 -3.83 -15.49
N LEU A 122 7.23 -2.59 -15.33
CA LEU A 122 6.03 -2.08 -16.01
C LEU A 122 6.43 -1.50 -17.36
N THR A 123 5.73 -1.88 -18.43
CA THR A 123 5.95 -1.33 -19.76
C THR A 123 5.14 -0.06 -19.97
N ASN A 124 3.85 -0.09 -19.63
CA ASN A 124 2.93 1.05 -19.75
C ASN A 124 2.02 1.12 -18.53
N MET A 125 1.66 2.34 -18.12
CA MET A 125 0.68 2.55 -17.06
C MET A 125 -0.74 2.18 -17.55
N PRO A 126 -1.43 1.19 -16.95
CA PRO A 126 -2.79 0.86 -17.33
C PRO A 126 -3.76 1.97 -16.88
N ALA A 127 -4.78 2.23 -17.70
CA ALA A 127 -5.80 3.23 -17.39
C ALA A 127 -6.66 2.79 -16.18
N ASN A 128 -7.11 3.76 -15.39
CA ASN A 128 -8.00 3.58 -14.22
C ASN A 128 -7.37 2.83 -13.03
N PHE A 129 -6.04 2.75 -12.95
CA PHE A 129 -5.32 2.27 -11.76
C PHE A 129 -4.56 3.43 -11.11
N SER A 130 -4.47 3.40 -9.78
CA SER A 130 -3.52 4.24 -9.05
C SER A 130 -2.10 3.66 -9.14
N SER A 131 -1.08 4.51 -8.97
CA SER A 131 0.33 4.10 -8.92
C SER A 131 0.55 2.97 -7.90
N ILE A 132 -0.06 3.07 -6.72
CA ILE A 132 0.04 2.05 -5.67
C ILE A 132 -0.64 0.74 -6.05
N GLU A 133 -1.80 0.79 -6.70
CA GLU A 133 -2.49 -0.42 -7.18
C GLU A 133 -1.61 -1.19 -8.17
N VAL A 134 -1.01 -0.46 -9.12
CA VAL A 134 -0.09 -1.04 -10.12
C VAL A 134 1.11 -1.67 -9.43
N LEU A 135 1.78 -0.96 -8.53
CA LEU A 135 2.96 -1.48 -7.83
C LEU A 135 2.63 -2.73 -6.99
N ILE A 136 1.48 -2.75 -6.31
CA ILE A 136 1.04 -3.92 -5.53
C ILE A 136 0.72 -5.11 -6.44
N SER A 137 -0.02 -4.90 -7.54
CA SER A 137 -0.33 -5.98 -8.47
C SER A 137 0.90 -6.50 -9.20
N LEU A 138 1.82 -5.62 -9.59
CA LEU A 138 3.10 -5.98 -10.18
C LEU A 138 3.97 -6.77 -9.20
N ASN A 139 4.02 -6.35 -7.94
CA ASN A 139 4.73 -7.08 -6.90
C ASN A 139 4.15 -8.48 -6.68
N LYS A 140 2.82 -8.60 -6.66
CA LYS A 140 2.14 -9.90 -6.58
C LYS A 140 2.51 -10.81 -7.74
N ALA A 141 2.56 -10.28 -8.96
CA ALA A 141 2.98 -11.03 -10.14
C ALA A 141 4.43 -11.53 -10.01
N LEU A 142 5.36 -10.68 -9.54
CA LEU A 142 6.74 -11.09 -9.24
C LEU A 142 6.80 -12.23 -8.23
N HIS A 143 6.04 -12.12 -7.13
CA HIS A 143 6.00 -13.15 -6.11
C HIS A 143 5.49 -14.49 -6.64
N LEU A 144 4.49 -14.48 -7.53
CA LEU A 144 3.97 -15.70 -8.16
C LEU A 144 4.97 -16.34 -9.14
N LYS A 145 5.97 -15.58 -9.62
CA LYS A 145 7.05 -16.09 -10.48
C LYS A 145 8.24 -16.62 -9.67
N GLU A 146 8.61 -15.93 -8.60
CA GLU A 146 9.81 -16.21 -7.81
C GLU A 146 9.57 -17.16 -6.63
N LEU A 147 8.38 -17.10 -6.02
CA LEU A 147 8.10 -17.76 -4.75
C LEU A 147 6.92 -18.72 -4.86
N CYS A 148 7.13 -19.95 -4.41
CA CYS A 148 6.04 -20.90 -4.21
C CYS A 148 5.22 -20.51 -2.97
N LEU A 149 3.92 -20.29 -3.15
CA LEU A 149 2.98 -20.20 -2.02
C LEU A 149 2.52 -21.60 -1.62
N PRO A 150 2.44 -21.91 -0.32
CA PRO A 150 1.67 -23.05 0.14
C PRO A 150 0.20 -22.93 -0.30
N SER A 151 -0.46 -24.06 -0.52
CA SER A 151 -1.92 -24.10 -0.75
C SER A 151 -2.66 -23.34 0.37
N ALA A 152 -3.75 -22.65 0.02
CA ALA A 152 -4.55 -21.77 0.88
C ALA A 152 -3.92 -20.42 1.29
N HIS A 153 -2.65 -20.15 0.97
CA HIS A 153 -2.04 -18.85 1.26
C HIS A 153 -2.18 -17.87 0.09
N GLN A 154 -2.31 -16.60 0.42
CA GLN A 154 -2.22 -15.49 -0.54
C GLN A 154 -1.15 -14.50 -0.10
N TRP A 155 -0.44 -13.95 -1.08
CA TRP A 155 0.41 -12.78 -0.86
C TRP A 155 -0.46 -11.55 -0.64
N VAL A 156 -0.27 -10.90 0.51
CA VAL A 156 -1.03 -9.72 0.93
C VAL A 156 -0.08 -8.58 1.21
N PHE A 157 -0.37 -7.41 0.64
CA PHE A 157 0.32 -6.16 0.94
C PHE A 157 0.16 -5.79 2.41
N CYS A 158 1.27 -5.60 3.13
CA CYS A 158 1.25 -5.29 4.55
C CYS A 158 2.05 -4.03 4.92
N ARG A 159 2.95 -3.53 4.07
CA ARG A 159 3.67 -2.28 4.35
C ARG A 159 4.17 -1.58 3.11
N TRP A 160 4.11 -0.26 3.14
CA TRP A 160 4.71 0.65 2.17
C TRP A 160 5.71 1.58 2.87
N GLU A 161 6.87 1.78 2.25
CA GLU A 161 7.80 2.84 2.63
C GLU A 161 8.13 3.68 1.40
N SER A 162 8.14 5.01 1.53
CA SER A 162 8.66 5.90 0.47
C SER A 162 9.35 7.14 1.03
N PRO A 163 10.36 7.66 0.30
CA PRO A 163 10.98 8.93 0.66
C PRO A 163 10.00 10.10 0.49
N GLU A 164 9.09 10.02 -0.47
CA GLU A 164 8.17 11.10 -0.82
C GLU A 164 6.77 10.57 -1.15
N TRP A 165 5.77 11.46 -1.06
CA TRP A 165 4.39 11.24 -1.50
C TRP A 165 3.76 12.56 -2.01
N PRO A 166 2.92 12.54 -3.06
CA PRO A 166 2.50 11.39 -3.87
C PRO A 166 3.64 10.86 -4.75
N LEU A 167 3.50 9.61 -5.19
CA LEU A 167 4.36 9.08 -6.24
C LEU A 167 4.07 9.78 -7.57
N SER A 168 5.07 9.77 -8.47
CA SER A 168 4.84 10.10 -9.88
C SER A 168 3.64 9.31 -10.44
N HIS A 169 2.80 9.99 -11.22
CA HIS A 169 1.69 9.37 -11.94
C HIS A 169 2.15 8.53 -13.13
N GLU A 170 3.38 8.75 -13.60
CA GLU A 170 4.02 7.98 -14.65
C GLU A 170 4.99 6.99 -13.98
N LEU A 171 4.70 5.70 -14.14
CA LEU A 171 5.51 4.58 -13.65
C LEU A 171 6.05 3.72 -14.81
N GLY A 172 6.06 4.24 -16.03
CA GLY A 172 6.59 3.54 -17.20
C GLY A 172 8.06 3.22 -16.99
N GLY A 173 8.41 1.95 -17.07
CA GLY A 173 9.77 1.47 -16.81
C GLY A 173 10.11 1.28 -15.34
N VAL A 174 9.16 1.41 -14.40
CA VAL A 174 9.41 1.01 -13.00
C VAL A 174 9.81 -0.46 -12.94
N GLU A 175 10.83 -0.79 -12.14
CA GLU A 175 11.35 -2.13 -11.92
C GLU A 175 11.21 -2.51 -10.44
N LEU A 176 10.75 -3.74 -10.18
CA LEU A 176 10.58 -4.31 -8.86
C LEU A 176 11.49 -5.53 -8.70
N THR A 177 12.19 -5.59 -7.57
CA THR A 177 13.10 -6.69 -7.24
C THR A 177 12.89 -7.11 -5.79
N ILE A 178 12.73 -8.41 -5.53
CA ILE A 178 12.66 -8.95 -4.17
C ILE A 178 14.08 -8.92 -3.58
N GLU A 179 14.33 -8.05 -2.61
CA GLU A 179 15.64 -7.94 -1.96
C GLU A 179 15.85 -8.96 -0.86
N GLN A 180 14.76 -9.29 -0.16
CA GLN A 180 14.84 -10.08 1.05
C GLN A 180 13.57 -10.88 1.28
N THR A 181 13.76 -12.12 1.69
CA THR A 181 12.72 -12.96 2.27
C THR A 181 13.05 -13.17 3.74
N LEU A 182 12.24 -12.58 4.62
CA LEU A 182 12.33 -12.68 6.07
C LEU A 182 11.54 -13.90 6.56
N GLY A 183 12.25 -14.98 6.84
CA GLY A 183 11.64 -16.28 7.12
C GLY A 183 11.00 -16.88 5.87
N THR A 184 9.79 -17.43 5.99
CA THR A 184 9.06 -18.03 4.86
C THR A 184 7.83 -17.23 4.43
N ARG A 185 7.53 -16.12 5.11
CA ARG A 185 6.23 -15.44 4.96
C ARG A 185 6.29 -13.95 4.73
N LEU A 186 7.37 -13.24 5.04
CA LEU A 186 7.47 -11.80 4.84
C LEU A 186 8.55 -11.52 3.79
N THR A 187 8.23 -10.68 2.82
CA THR A 187 9.18 -10.26 1.78
C THR A 187 9.34 -8.76 1.77
N ARG A 188 10.50 -8.29 1.33
CA ARG A 188 10.82 -6.89 1.09
C ARG A 188 11.21 -6.73 -0.37
N THR A 189 10.49 -5.87 -1.07
CA THR A 189 10.66 -5.59 -2.50
C THR A 189 11.07 -4.15 -2.69
N ARG A 190 12.19 -3.94 -3.36
CA ARG A 190 12.64 -2.60 -3.78
C ARG A 190 11.90 -2.19 -5.05
N ILE A 191 11.58 -0.91 -5.14
CA ILE A 191 10.93 -0.30 -6.31
C ILE A 191 11.84 0.81 -6.83
N GLU A 192 12.26 0.68 -8.08
CA GLU A 192 13.16 1.61 -8.75
C GLU A 192 12.52 2.16 -10.03
N LEU A 193 12.64 3.46 -10.25
CA LEU A 193 12.30 4.11 -11.52
C LEU A 193 13.60 4.70 -12.08
N GLY A 194 14.11 4.09 -13.16
CA GLY A 194 15.46 4.40 -13.64
C GLY A 194 16.52 4.01 -12.60
N SER A 195 17.27 4.99 -12.08
CA SER A 195 18.29 4.79 -11.04
C SER A 195 17.83 5.21 -9.64
N GLU A 196 16.59 5.67 -9.50
CA GLU A 196 16.07 6.18 -8.24
C GLU A 196 15.18 5.14 -7.55
N GLN A 197 15.45 4.88 -6.27
CA GLN A 197 14.56 4.08 -5.44
C GLN A 197 13.38 4.94 -4.96
N ILE A 198 12.20 4.68 -5.51
CA ILE A 198 10.98 5.45 -5.20
C ILE A 198 10.17 4.86 -4.04
N GLY A 199 10.49 3.64 -3.61
CA GLY A 199 9.83 3.03 -2.46
C GLY A 199 10.26 1.60 -2.17
N THR A 200 9.63 1.04 -1.14
CA THR A 200 9.75 -0.35 -0.73
C THR A 200 8.36 -0.89 -0.39
N ILE A 201 8.02 -2.06 -0.94
CA ILE A 201 6.81 -2.80 -0.58
C ILE A 201 7.17 -4.02 0.24
N TYR A 202 6.35 -4.33 1.23
CA TYR A 202 6.40 -5.59 1.96
C TYR A 202 5.11 -6.36 1.78
N PHE A 203 5.27 -7.65 1.50
CA PHE A 203 4.19 -8.61 1.35
C PHE A 203 4.30 -9.70 2.41
N SER A 204 3.15 -10.11 2.94
CA SER A 204 3.04 -11.25 3.84
C SER A 204 2.25 -12.38 3.17
N ALA A 205 2.72 -13.62 3.27
CA ALA A 205 1.94 -14.81 2.96
C ALA A 205 0.97 -15.06 4.12
N LEU A 206 -0.31 -14.81 3.90
CA LEU A 206 -1.37 -15.01 4.88
C LEU A 206 -2.25 -16.18 4.45
N ASN A 207 -2.71 -16.96 5.43
CA ASN A 207 -3.76 -17.94 5.19
C ASN A 207 -5.08 -17.19 5.00
N VAL A 208 -5.82 -17.52 3.94
CA VAL A 208 -7.10 -16.90 3.59
C VAL A 208 -8.15 -18.00 3.61
N ASP A 209 -8.40 -18.54 4.80
CA ASP A 209 -9.51 -19.45 5.10
C ASP A 209 -10.71 -18.66 5.64
#